data_AF-A0A3C1RZ55-F1
#
_entry.id   AF-A0A3C1RZ55-F1
#
_cell.length_a   1.000
_cell.length_b   1.000
_cell.length_c   1.000
_cell.angle_alpha   90.00
_cell.angle_beta   90.00
_cell.angle_gamma   90.00
#
_symmetry.space_group_name_H-M   'P 1'
#
loop_
_entity.id
_entity.type
_entity.pdbx_description
1 polymer ?
#
loop_
_entity_poly.entity_id
_entity_poly.type
_entity_poly.pdbx_seq_one_letter_code
_entity_poly.pdbx_strand_id
1 'polypeptide(L)'
;MNILNGECDLFLKDTIETATVKVQIAPQSHVKKQHSRGFSNFLTILREHQTLRSFYSKKIKFILKFFDITKLFFWSLSFYFCYFDPIFSLTIISFYLFFQYAFMSRYMLKTKESKLLYFLPILDLSYILFVFFTRVSNLMLKPKI
;
A
#
# COMPACT_ATOMS: atom_id res chain seq x y z
N MET A 1 -17.16 -18.52 1.77
CA MET A 1 -15.71 -18.76 1.82
C MET A 1 -15.19 -18.06 3.05
N ASN A 2 -14.81 -18.81 4.09
CA ASN A 2 -14.43 -18.25 5.38
C ASN A 2 -12.97 -17.78 5.26
N ILE A 3 -12.74 -16.48 5.29
CA ILE A 3 -11.40 -15.91 5.27
C ILE A 3 -10.82 -16.18 6.66
N LEU A 4 -9.84 -17.06 6.79
CA LEU A 4 -9.30 -17.47 8.10
C LEU A 4 -8.52 -16.35 8.80
N ASN A 5 -8.25 -15.26 8.09
CA ASN A 5 -7.37 -14.19 8.56
C ASN A 5 -8.00 -13.21 9.57
N GLY A 6 -9.28 -13.38 9.97
CA GLY A 6 -9.95 -12.58 11.02
C GLY A 6 -10.11 -11.07 10.73
N GLU A 7 -9.39 -10.50 9.76
CA GLU A 7 -9.50 -9.10 9.33
C GLU A 7 -10.83 -8.80 8.63
N CYS A 8 -11.53 -9.85 8.20
CA CYS A 8 -12.85 -9.81 7.59
C CYS A 8 -13.91 -10.41 8.52
N ASP A 9 -13.73 -10.31 9.85
CA ASP A 9 -14.70 -10.84 10.79
C ASP A 9 -16.10 -10.33 10.44
N LEU A 10 -17.02 -11.28 10.28
CA LEU A 10 -18.33 -11.13 9.64
C LEU A 10 -19.15 -9.95 10.20
N PHE A 11 -18.89 -9.54 11.45
CA PHE A 11 -19.60 -8.47 12.15
C PHE A 11 -19.47 -7.08 11.52
N LEU A 12 -18.37 -6.77 10.83
CA LEU A 12 -18.23 -5.47 10.15
C LEU A 12 -18.97 -5.43 8.81
N LYS A 13 -19.13 -6.57 8.15
CA LYS A 13 -19.79 -6.61 6.84
C LYS A 13 -21.30 -6.43 6.98
N ASP A 14 -21.88 -7.01 8.02
CA ASP A 14 -23.33 -6.96 8.29
C ASP A 14 -23.77 -5.60 8.87
N THR A 15 -22.86 -4.84 9.48
CA THR A 15 -23.13 -3.49 10.02
C THR A 15 -23.06 -2.37 8.98
N ILE A 16 -22.39 -2.60 7.83
CA ILE A 16 -22.23 -1.59 6.78
C ILE A 16 -23.53 -1.35 5.99
N GLU A 17 -24.42 -2.33 5.89
CA GLU A 17 -25.69 -2.16 5.15
C GLU A 17 -26.69 -1.23 5.85
N THR A 18 -26.56 -1.00 7.16
CA THR A 18 -27.60 -0.34 7.95
C THR A 18 -27.28 1.09 8.41
N ALA A 19 -26.01 1.53 8.37
CA ALA A 19 -25.61 2.82 8.93
C ALA A 19 -24.59 3.59 8.08
N THR A 20 -24.69 4.92 8.11
CA THR A 20 -23.67 5.82 7.55
C THR A 20 -22.41 5.79 8.43
N VAL A 21 -21.48 4.88 8.12
CA VAL A 21 -20.26 4.68 8.92
C VAL A 21 -19.34 5.89 8.82
N LYS A 22 -19.08 6.56 9.96
CA LYS A 22 -18.01 7.56 10.09
C LYS A 22 -16.77 6.90 10.68
N VAL A 23 -15.64 7.00 9.98
CA VAL A 23 -14.35 6.48 10.46
C VAL A 23 -13.68 7.53 11.34
N GLN A 24 -13.51 7.23 12.62
CA GLN A 24 -12.74 8.06 13.56
C GLN A 24 -11.36 7.44 13.79
N ILE A 25 -10.30 8.25 13.65
CA ILE A 25 -8.94 7.83 13.96
C ILE A 25 -8.62 8.29 15.38
N ALA A 26 -8.68 7.38 16.35
CA ALA A 26 -8.35 7.63 17.74
C ALA A 26 -7.04 6.92 18.11
N PRO A 27 -5.95 7.64 18.43
CA PRO A 27 -4.66 7.01 18.74
C PRO A 27 -4.71 5.99 19.89
N GLN A 28 -5.67 6.16 20.81
CA GLN A 28 -5.89 5.28 21.95
C GLN A 28 -6.51 3.92 21.57
N SER A 29 -7.14 3.81 20.40
CA SER A 29 -7.73 2.56 19.92
C SER A 29 -6.75 1.70 19.11
N HIS A 30 -5.50 2.16 18.93
CA HIS A 30 -4.51 1.46 18.13
C HIS A 30 -3.95 0.24 18.89
N VAL A 31 -4.20 -0.96 18.39
CA VAL A 31 -3.60 -2.19 18.90
C VAL A 31 -2.31 -2.48 18.15
N LYS A 32 -1.18 -2.59 18.86
CA LYS A 32 0.10 -2.99 18.28
C LYS A 32 0.24 -4.51 18.32
N LYS A 33 0.25 -5.15 17.15
CA LYS A 33 0.58 -6.58 17.02
C LYS A 33 2.09 -6.75 16.87
N GLN A 34 2.66 -7.72 17.55
CA GLN A 34 4.06 -8.07 17.39
C GLN A 34 4.18 -9.04 16.21
N HIS A 35 4.62 -8.54 15.05
CA HIS A 35 4.86 -9.38 13.89
C HIS A 35 6.19 -10.12 14.00
N SER A 36 6.24 -11.31 13.38
CA SER A 36 7.46 -12.11 13.32
C SER A 36 8.56 -11.37 12.57
N ARG A 37 9.76 -11.35 13.13
CA ARG A 37 10.93 -10.73 12.52
C ARG A 37 11.54 -11.71 11.53
N GLY A 38 11.16 -11.61 10.26
CA GLY A 38 11.72 -12.43 9.20
C GLY A 38 11.25 -11.98 7.82
N PHE A 39 12.17 -11.92 6.85
CA PHE A 39 11.85 -11.48 5.49
C PHE A 39 10.88 -12.44 4.78
N SER A 40 11.04 -13.75 5.00
CA SER A 40 10.11 -14.76 4.46
C SER A 40 8.68 -14.54 4.98
N ASN A 41 8.52 -14.35 6.29
CA ASN A 41 7.21 -14.11 6.90
C ASN A 41 6.62 -12.76 6.44
N PHE A 42 7.46 -11.73 6.28
CA PHE A 42 7.04 -10.45 5.71
C PHE A 42 6.47 -10.64 4.29
N LEU A 43 7.15 -11.41 3.43
CA LEU A 43 6.65 -11.71 2.08
C LEU A 43 5.34 -12.51 2.11
N THR A 44 5.18 -13.45 3.04
CA THR A 44 3.92 -14.20 3.21
C THR A 44 2.77 -13.25 3.57
N ILE A 45 2.95 -12.39 4.57
CA ILE A 45 1.94 -11.40 4.99
C ILE A 45 1.59 -10.45 3.82
N LEU A 46 2.60 -10.00 3.07
CA LEU A 46 2.39 -9.10 1.93
C LEU A 46 1.59 -9.78 0.81
N ARG A 47 1.83 -11.08 0.58
CA ARG A 47 1.05 -11.88 -0.39
C ARG A 47 -0.38 -12.10 0.07
N GLU A 48 -0.60 -12.45 1.34
CA GLU A 48 -1.94 -12.59 1.93
C GLU A 48 -2.74 -11.28 1.80
N HIS A 49 -2.13 -10.16 2.16
CA HIS A 49 -2.77 -8.85 2.03
C HIS A 49 -3.08 -8.50 0.56
N GLN A 50 -2.19 -8.85 -0.37
CA GLN A 50 -2.43 -8.65 -1.80
C GLN A 50 -3.60 -9.50 -2.31
N THR A 51 -3.78 -10.70 -1.77
CA THR A 51 -4.92 -11.55 -2.10
C THR A 51 -6.22 -11.12 -1.42
N LEU A 52 -6.17 -10.53 -0.23
CA LEU A 52 -7.34 -9.92 0.43
C LEU A 52 -7.94 -8.79 -0.41
N ARG A 53 -7.11 -8.03 -1.15
CA ARG A 53 -7.59 -7.02 -2.13
C ARG A 53 -8.52 -7.62 -3.20
N SER A 54 -8.52 -8.94 -3.41
CA SER A 54 -9.44 -9.59 -4.34
C SER A 54 -10.90 -9.57 -3.85
N PHE A 55 -11.12 -9.50 -2.54
CA PHE A 55 -12.43 -9.47 -1.89
C PHE A 55 -13.00 -8.06 -1.70
N TYR A 56 -12.21 -7.01 -1.99
CA TYR A 56 -12.69 -5.63 -1.92
C TYR A 56 -13.74 -5.31 -2.99
N SER A 57 -14.55 -4.28 -2.73
CA SER A 57 -15.55 -3.80 -3.67
C SER A 57 -14.91 -3.41 -5.02
N LYS A 58 -15.66 -3.57 -6.12
CA LYS A 58 -15.16 -3.33 -7.49
C LYS A 58 -14.52 -1.94 -7.63
N LYS A 59 -15.12 -0.91 -7.02
CA LYS A 59 -14.62 0.48 -7.03
C LYS A 59 -13.24 0.58 -6.39
N ILE A 60 -13.08 0.08 -5.17
CA ILE A 60 -11.79 0.13 -4.44
C ILE A 60 -10.73 -0.70 -5.17
N LYS A 61 -11.12 -1.88 -5.67
CA LYS A 61 -10.24 -2.76 -6.44
C LYS A 61 -9.71 -2.07 -7.71
N PHE A 62 -10.55 -1.30 -8.39
CA PHE A 62 -10.15 -0.51 -9.56
C PHE A 62 -9.16 0.60 -9.16
N ILE A 63 -9.48 1.39 -8.13
CA ILE A 63 -8.62 2.48 -7.64
C ILE A 63 -7.23 1.96 -7.25
N LEU A 64 -7.16 0.85 -6.50
CA LEU A 64 -5.89 0.25 -6.09
C LEU A 64 -5.07 -0.25 -7.30
N LYS A 65 -5.72 -0.92 -8.25
CA LYS A 65 -5.03 -1.38 -9.47
C LYS A 65 -4.54 -0.21 -10.32
N PHE A 66 -5.35 0.83 -10.48
CA PHE A 66 -5.00 2.02 -11.22
C PHE A 66 -3.82 2.74 -10.57
N PHE A 67 -3.82 2.86 -9.24
CA PHE A 67 -2.70 3.40 -8.47
C PHE A 67 -1.41 2.59 -8.65
N ASP A 68 -1.48 1.26 -8.54
CA ASP A 68 -0.30 0.40 -8.73
C ASP A 68 0.29 0.55 -10.15
N ILE A 69 -0.57 0.61 -11.17
CA ILE A 69 -0.16 0.74 -12.59
C ILE A 69 0.44 2.12 -12.86
N THR A 70 -0.25 3.19 -12.46
CA THR A 70 0.23 4.56 -12.68
C THR A 70 1.57 4.81 -12.01
N LYS A 71 1.78 4.25 -10.81
CA LYS A 71 3.06 4.36 -10.10
C LYS A 71 4.18 3.58 -10.80
N LEU A 72 3.90 2.37 -11.28
CA LEU A 72 4.86 1.60 -12.08
C LEU A 72 5.26 2.37 -13.34
N PHE A 73 4.28 2.90 -14.09
CA PHE A 73 4.52 3.70 -15.28
C PHE A 73 5.33 4.96 -14.97
N PHE A 74 5.01 5.67 -13.88
CA PHE A 74 5.71 6.88 -13.48
C PHE A 74 7.21 6.63 -13.27
N TRP A 75 7.57 5.61 -12.50
CA TRP A 75 8.98 5.30 -12.24
C TRP A 75 9.69 4.77 -13.48
N SER A 76 9.05 3.90 -14.27
CA SER A 76 9.62 3.43 -15.54
C SER A 76 9.89 4.57 -16.53
N LEU A 77 8.94 5.51 -16.69
CA LEU A 77 9.15 6.70 -17.52
C LEU A 77 10.22 7.62 -16.95
N SER A 78 10.25 7.82 -15.63
CA SER A 78 11.25 8.67 -14.99
C SER A 78 12.67 8.15 -15.23
N PHE A 79 12.89 6.83 -15.10
CA PHE A 79 14.17 6.21 -15.43
C PHE A 79 14.49 6.29 -16.92
N TYR A 80 13.50 6.09 -17.79
CA TYR A 80 13.70 6.24 -19.24
C TYR A 80 14.11 7.67 -19.62
N PHE A 81 13.43 8.69 -19.11
CA PHE A 81 13.76 10.10 -19.37
C PHE A 81 15.07 10.53 -18.73
N CYS A 82 15.49 9.89 -17.63
CA CYS A 82 16.79 10.18 -17.00
C CYS A 82 17.96 9.90 -17.96
N TYR A 83 17.80 9.00 -18.94
CA TYR A 83 18.82 8.73 -19.96
C TYR A 83 18.93 9.86 -20.99
N PHE A 84 17.83 10.54 -21.32
CA PHE A 84 17.80 11.60 -22.34
C PHE A 84 18.05 12.99 -21.76
N ASP A 85 17.37 13.31 -20.66
CA ASP A 85 17.50 14.59 -19.98
C ASP A 85 17.39 14.37 -18.45
N PRO A 86 18.54 14.28 -17.75
CA PRO A 86 18.54 14.03 -16.33
C PRO A 86 17.96 15.21 -15.53
N ILE A 87 18.07 16.45 -16.04
CA ILE A 87 17.58 17.64 -15.33
C ILE A 87 16.05 17.65 -15.36
N PHE A 88 15.47 17.37 -16.52
CA PHE A 88 14.02 17.27 -16.66
C PHE A 88 13.44 16.14 -15.80
N SER A 89 14.04 14.94 -15.87
CA SER A 89 13.60 13.79 -15.06
C SER A 89 13.69 14.07 -13.56
N LEU A 90 14.80 14.65 -13.10
CA LEU A 90 14.99 14.98 -11.68
C LEU A 90 13.98 16.03 -11.20
N THR A 91 13.63 17.00 -12.04
CA THR A 91 12.61 18.01 -11.72
C THR A 91 11.24 17.38 -11.50
N ILE A 92 10.84 16.44 -12.37
CA ILE A 92 9.57 15.71 -12.24
C ILE A 92 9.55 14.85 -10.97
N ILE A 93 10.63 14.11 -10.71
CA ILE A 93 10.75 13.26 -9.51
C ILE A 93 10.68 14.12 -8.25
N SER A 94 11.39 15.26 -8.22
CA SER A 94 11.38 16.19 -7.10
C SER A 94 9.98 16.75 -6.84
N PHE A 95 9.28 17.16 -7.89
CA PHE A 95 7.90 17.64 -7.78
C PHE A 95 6.97 16.55 -7.24
N TYR A 96 7.07 15.33 -7.77
CA TYR A 96 6.29 14.18 -7.28
C TYR A 96 6.53 13.91 -5.79
N LEU A 97 7.80 13.83 -5.38
CA LEU A 97 8.17 13.62 -3.98
C LEU A 97 7.64 14.74 -3.10
N PHE A 98 7.74 16.01 -3.53
CA PHE A 98 7.22 17.15 -2.79
C PHE A 98 5.72 16.99 -2.45
N PHE A 99 4.89 16.64 -3.44
CA PHE A 99 3.47 16.35 -3.18
C PHE A 99 3.29 15.14 -2.26
N GLN A 100 4.06 14.08 -2.47
CA GLN A 100 3.98 12.88 -1.65
C GLN A 100 4.29 13.20 -0.17
N TYR A 101 5.31 13.99 0.09
CA TYR A 101 5.66 14.49 1.43
C TYR A 101 4.56 15.38 2.01
N ALA A 102 3.99 16.29 1.23
CA ALA A 102 2.92 17.19 1.68
C ALA A 102 1.67 16.41 2.13
N PHE A 103 1.28 15.37 1.39
CA PHE A 103 0.15 14.53 1.77
C PHE A 103 0.49 13.58 2.93
N MET A 104 1.62 12.86 2.85
CA MET A 104 1.96 11.83 3.83
C MET A 104 2.36 12.38 5.20
N SER A 105 2.96 13.58 5.26
CA SER A 105 3.29 14.23 6.53
C SER A 105 2.07 14.40 7.43
N ARG A 106 0.92 14.82 6.87
CA ARG A 106 -0.33 14.96 7.62
C ARG A 106 -0.81 13.65 8.23
N TYR A 107 -0.69 12.54 7.49
CA TYR A 107 -1.08 11.22 7.98
C TYR A 107 -0.08 10.70 9.03
N MET A 108 1.22 10.85 8.80
CA MET A 108 2.25 10.36 9.72
C MET A 108 2.27 11.13 11.05
N LEU A 109 1.94 12.41 11.04
CA LEU A 109 1.73 13.18 12.27
C LEU A 109 0.54 12.65 13.08
N LYS A 110 -0.56 12.28 12.41
CA LYS A 110 -1.73 11.69 13.07
C LYS A 110 -1.44 10.30 13.66
N THR A 111 -0.60 9.50 13.01
CA THR A 111 -0.24 8.15 13.48
C THR A 111 0.95 8.13 14.46
N LYS A 112 1.57 9.29 14.73
CA LYS A 112 2.80 9.42 15.55
C LYS A 112 4.01 8.65 14.99
N GLU A 113 4.04 8.43 13.68
CA GLU A 113 5.10 7.70 12.96
C GLU A 113 5.92 8.63 12.06
N SER A 114 6.27 9.82 12.56
CA SER A 114 6.98 10.86 11.78
C SER A 114 8.37 10.42 11.31
N LYS A 115 9.01 9.47 12.01
CA LYS A 115 10.33 8.93 11.63
C LYS A 115 10.34 8.24 10.26
N LEU A 116 9.19 7.73 9.82
CA LEU A 116 9.06 7.08 8.51
C LEU A 116 9.10 8.08 7.36
N LEU A 117 8.88 9.38 7.61
CA LEU A 117 8.98 10.41 6.57
C LEU A 117 10.36 10.46 5.94
N TYR A 118 11.43 10.28 6.73
CA TYR A 118 12.79 10.28 6.20
C TYR A 118 13.05 9.15 5.19
N PHE A 119 12.34 8.03 5.33
CA PHE A 119 12.48 6.86 4.47
C PHE A 119 11.42 6.81 3.36
N LEU A 120 10.59 7.84 3.21
CA LEU A 120 9.49 7.89 2.25
C LEU A 120 9.89 7.58 0.79
N PRO A 121 10.97 8.13 0.21
CA PRO A 121 11.37 7.79 -1.16
C PRO A 121 11.77 6.32 -1.31
N ILE A 122 12.48 5.78 -0.31
CA ILE A 122 12.89 4.38 -0.29
C ILE A 122 11.67 3.47 -0.14
N LEU A 123 10.71 3.85 0.72
CA LEU A 123 9.45 3.16 0.91
C LEU A 123 8.61 3.16 -0.37
N ASP A 124 8.60 4.26 -1.13
CA ASP A 124 7.84 4.38 -2.37
C ASP A 124 8.36 3.43 -3.47
N LEU A 125 9.68 3.42 -3.66
CA LEU A 125 10.35 2.47 -4.57
C LEU A 125 10.15 1.03 -4.11
N SER A 126 10.33 0.76 -2.82
CA SER A 126 10.14 -0.56 -2.24
C SER A 126 8.71 -1.07 -2.44
N TYR A 127 7.71 -0.20 -2.32
CA TYR A 127 6.31 -0.54 -2.53
C TYR A 127 6.08 -1.11 -3.94
N ILE A 128 6.63 -0.47 -4.97
CA ILE A 128 6.46 -0.90 -6.36
C ILE A 128 7.11 -2.27 -6.57
N LEU A 129 8.33 -2.45 -6.07
CA LEU A 129 9.06 -3.71 -6.17
C LEU A 129 8.30 -4.85 -5.49
N PHE A 130 7.80 -4.64 -4.26
CA PHE A 130 7.08 -5.67 -3.53
C PHE A 130 5.70 -5.98 -4.14
N VAL A 131 4.97 -4.97 -4.62
CA VAL A 131 3.68 -5.19 -5.30
C VAL A 131 3.91 -5.94 -6.61
N PHE A 132 4.92 -5.56 -7.39
CA PHE A 132 5.26 -6.27 -8.62
C PHE A 132 5.67 -7.72 -8.34
N PHE A 133 6.58 -7.94 -7.38
CA PHE A 133 7.03 -9.26 -6.98
C PHE A 133 5.86 -10.15 -6.53
N THR A 134 4.99 -9.66 -5.64
CA THR A 134 3.86 -10.47 -5.15
C THR A 134 2.81 -10.73 -6.22
N ARG A 135 2.61 -9.82 -7.18
CA ARG A 135 1.75 -10.07 -8.34
C ARG A 135 2.31 -11.23 -9.17
N VAL A 136 3.61 -11.22 -9.48
CA VAL A 136 4.28 -12.30 -10.23
C VAL A 136 4.23 -13.61 -9.44
N SER A 137 4.59 -13.59 -8.16
CA SER A 137 4.55 -14.79 -7.31
C SER A 137 3.13 -15.38 -7.18
N ASN A 138 2.09 -14.55 -7.13
CA ASN A 138 0.70 -15.00 -7.03
C ASN A 138 0.15 -15.56 -8.34
N LEU A 139 0.77 -15.26 -9.49
CA LEU A 139 0.47 -15.95 -10.75
C LEU A 139 1.00 -17.39 -10.73
N MET A 140 2.17 -17.61 -10.11
CA MET A 140 2.81 -18.93 -10.01
C MET A 140 2.20 -19.80 -8.90
N LEU A 141 2.00 -19.24 -7.71
CA LEU A 141 1.49 -19.94 -6.53
C LEU A 141 0.53 -19.03 -5.78
N LYS A 142 -0.76 -19.39 -5.76
CA LYS A 142 -1.74 -18.65 -4.96
C LYS A 142 -1.53 -18.97 -3.48
N PRO A 143 -1.39 -17.96 -2.59
CA PRO A 143 -1.35 -18.21 -1.16
C PRO A 143 -2.71 -18.77 -0.71
N LYS A 144 -2.68 -19.70 0.25
CA LYS A 144 -3.89 -20.19 0.92
C LYS A 144 -4.27 -19.16 1.99
N ILE A 145 -5.53 -18.71 1.99
CA ILE A 145 -6.11 -17.69 2.90
C ILE A 145 -7.43 -18.23 3.42
#